data_AF-N8QS20-F1
#
_entry.id   AF-N8QS20-F1
#
_cell.length_a   1.000
_cell.length_b   1.000
_cell.length_c   1.000
_cell.angle_alpha   90.00
_cell.angle_beta   90.00
_cell.angle_gamma   90.00
#
_symmetry.space_group_name_H-M   'P 1'
#
loop_
_entity.id
_entity.type
_entity.pdbx_description
1 polymer ?
#
loop_
_entity_poly.entity_id
_entity_poly.type
_entity_poly.pdbx_seq_one_letter_code
_entity_poly.pdbx_strand_id
1 'polypeptide(L)' 'MAAAGNTEVIRAKRNIANALKLNDNIEDILITLGKAYHLIRPLESNNNLFLYLVLDRTKANLAMARHELKSFEKELDFS' A
#
# COMPACT_ATOMS: atom_id res chain seq x y z
N MET A 1 16.17 -1.85 5.56
CA MET A 1 16.13 -0.63 4.72
C MET A 1 14.80 -0.46 3.98
N ALA A 2 14.25 -1.50 3.35
CA ALA A 2 12.98 -1.41 2.60
C ALA A 2 11.79 -0.90 3.43
N ALA A 3 11.62 -1.37 4.67
CA ALA A 3 10.52 -0.93 5.56
C ALA A 3 10.58 0.58 5.84
N ALA A 4 11.73 1.09 6.31
CA ALA A 4 11.92 2.52 6.61
C ALA A 4 11.73 3.42 5.36
N GLY A 5 12.23 2.98 4.20
CA GLY A 5 12.04 3.72 2.94
C GLY A 5 10.57 3.81 2.53
N ASN A 6 9.82 2.72 2.65
CA ASN A 6 8.39 2.71 2.32
C ASN A 6 7.54 3.50 3.33
N THR A 7 7.92 3.51 4.61
CA THR A 7 7.30 4.37 5.61
C THR A 7 7.38 5.84 5.22
N GLU A 8 8.54 6.30 4.73
CA GLU A 8 8.70 7.68 4.26
C GLU A 8 7.84 8.00 3.03
N VAL A 9 7.69 7.05 2.10
CA VAL A 9 6.81 7.21 0.92
C VAL A 9 5.36 7.46 1.37
N ILE A 10 4.83 6.65 2.29
CA ILE A 10 3.47 6.80 2.81
C ILE A 10 3.33 8.12 3.56
N ARG A 11 4.29 8.44 4.44
CA ARG A 11 4.29 9.66 5.25
C ARG A 11 4.25 10.91 4.38
N ALA A 12 5.12 10.98 3.37
CA ALA A 12 5.17 12.09 2.43
C ALA A 12 3.84 12.23 1.66
N LYS A 13 3.27 11.12 1.18
CA LYS A 13 2.00 11.17 0.45
C LYS A 13 0.83 11.64 1.32
N ARG A 14 0.75 11.20 2.58
CA ARG A 14 -0.26 11.66 3.54
C ARG A 14 -0.14 13.14 3.84
N ASN A 15 1.07 13.63 4.07
CA ASN A 15 1.30 15.05 4.32
C ASN A 15 0.83 15.92 3.15
N ILE A 16 1.09 15.48 1.91
CA ILE A 16 0.62 16.18 0.71
C ILE A 16 -0.90 16.11 0.58
N ALA A 17 -1.53 14.95 0.82
CA ALA A 17 -2.99 14.81 0.75
C ALA A 17 -3.69 15.73 1.76
N ASN A 18 -3.16 15.81 2.98
CA ASN A 18 -3.65 16.71 4.03
C ASN A 18 -3.46 18.18 3.64
N ALA A 19 -2.29 18.54 3.08
CA ALA A 19 -2.03 19.91 2.62
C ALA A 19 -2.96 20.34 1.48
N LEU A 20 -3.30 19.41 0.59
CA LEU A 20 -4.26 19.61 -0.50
C LEU A 20 -5.73 19.52 -0.07
N LYS A 21 -6.00 19.22 1.21
CA LYS A 21 -7.35 19.00 1.76
C LYS A 21 -8.17 17.99 0.95
N LEU A 22 -7.51 16.93 0.48
CA LEU A 22 -8.22 15.82 -0.15
C LEU A 22 -9.08 15.15 0.91
N ASN A 23 -10.39 15.12 0.68
CA ASN A 23 -11.34 14.47 1.59
C ASN A 23 -11.47 12.97 1.24
N ASP A 24 -10.32 12.32 1.06
CA ASP A 24 -10.20 10.95 0.58
C ASP A 24 -8.98 10.26 1.20
N ASN A 25 -9.02 8.94 1.27
CA ASN A 25 -7.99 8.12 1.89
C ASN A 25 -7.13 7.41 0.84
N ILE A 26 -5.90 7.09 1.22
CA ILE A 26 -5.03 6.28 0.36
C ILE A 26 -5.48 4.82 0.47
N GLU A 27 -6.13 4.30 -0.58
CA GLU A 27 -6.51 2.87 -0.63
C GLU A 27 -5.29 1.97 -0.82
N ASP A 28 -4.43 2.29 -1.79
CA ASP A 28 -3.10 1.68 -1.95
C ASP A 28 -2.18 2.59 -2.79
N ILE A 29 -0.89 2.25 -2.78
CA ILE A 29 0.14 2.85 -3.62
C ILE A 29 0.78 1.73 -4.44
N LEU A 30 0.66 1.85 -5.77
CA LEU A 30 1.35 0.98 -6.73
C LEU A 30 2.56 1.69 -7.31
N ILE A 31 3.74 1.11 -7.13
CA ILE A 31 4.96 1.52 -7.82
C ILE A 31 5.32 0.41 -8.81
N THR A 32 5.38 0.76 -10.10
CA THR A 32 5.72 -0.18 -11.17
C THR A 32 7.18 -0.01 -11.57
N LEU A 33 7.95 -1.10 -11.48
CA LEU A 33 9.32 -1.19 -11.97
C LEU A 33 9.38 -2.09 -13.21
N GLY A 34 10.58 -2.17 -13.82
CA GLY A 34 10.79 -3.04 -14.98
C GLY A 34 10.47 -4.51 -14.71
N LYS A 35 10.83 -5.01 -13.51
CA LYS A 35 10.70 -6.43 -13.15
C LYS A 35 9.66 -6.72 -12.07
N ALA A 36 9.19 -5.69 -11.37
CA ALA A 36 8.34 -5.89 -10.19
C ALA A 36 7.26 -4.82 -10.05
N TYR A 37 6.14 -5.22 -9.46
CA TYR A 37 5.20 -4.30 -8.85
C TYR A 37 5.45 -4.25 -7.35
N HIS A 38 5.45 -3.04 -6.80
CA HIS A 38 5.48 -2.80 -5.37
C HIS A 38 4.10 -2.25 -4.99
N LEU A 39 3.41 -2.97 -4.11
CA LEU A 39 2.09 -2.59 -3.62
C LEU A 39 2.19 -2.28 -2.13
N ILE A 40 1.73 -1.10 -1.75
CA ILE A 40 1.67 -0.64 -0.36
C ILE A 40 0.20 -0.37 -0.05
N ARG A 41 -0.39 -1.09 0.91
CA ARG A 41 -1.78 -0.91 1.33
C ARG A 41 -1.83 -0.51 2.81
N PRO A 42 -2.14 0.75 3.13
CA PRO A 42 -2.47 1.13 4.50
C PRO A 42 -3.64 0.28 5.03
N LEU A 43 -3.62 -0.09 6.31
CA LEU A 43 -4.75 -0.77 6.92
C LEU A 43 -5.87 0.24 7.20
N GLU A 44 -7.11 -0.13 6.89
CA GLU A 44 -8.29 0.67 7.21
C GLU A 44 -8.53 0.70 8.74
N SER A 45 -8.20 -0.39 9.44
CA SER A 45 -8.31 -0.51 10.90
C SER A 45 -7.25 0.29 11.67
N ASN A 46 -6.04 0.40 11.13
CA ASN A 46 -4.93 1.12 11.77
C ASN A 46 -4.08 1.82 10.73
N ASN A 47 -4.31 3.13 10.56
CA ASN A 47 -3.57 3.96 9.64
C ASN A 47 -2.06 4.02 9.92
N ASN A 48 -1.56 3.60 11.09
CA ASN A 48 -0.11 3.57 11.34
C ASN A 48 0.57 2.32 10.78
N LEU A 49 -0.21 1.33 10.34
CA LEU A 49 0.27 0.10 9.74
C LEU A 49 -0.05 0.06 8.23
N PHE A 50 0.75 -0.73 7.51
CA PHE A 50 0.53 -0.99 6.11
C PHE A 50 1.07 -2.38 5.74
N LEU A 51 0.44 -3.00 4.74
CA LEU A 51 0.96 -4.17 4.06
C LEU A 51 1.85 -3.74 2.91
N TYR A 52 2.95 -4.46 2.72
CA TYR A 52 3.88 -4.24 1.62
C TYR A 52 4.14 -5.54 0.88
N LEU A 53 3.84 -5.56 -0.41
CA LEU A 53 3.95 -6.72 -1.28
C LEU A 53 4.81 -6.37 -2.50
N VAL A 54 5.71 -7.27 -2.86
CA VAL A 54 6.50 -7.18 -4.10
C VAL A 54 6.13 -8.37 -4.98
N LEU A 55 5.71 -8.08 -6.21
CA LEU A 55 5.24 -9.05 -7.19
C LEU A 55 6.17 -9.07 -8.40
N ASP A 56 6.51 -10.25 -8.90
CA ASP A 56 7.18 -10.38 -10.21
C ASP A 56 6.21 -9.95 -11.32
N ARG A 57 6.60 -8.93 -12.09
CA ARG A 57 5.74 -8.32 -13.11
C ARG A 57 5.35 -9.28 -14.22
N THR A 58 6.19 -10.26 -14.54
CA THR A 58 5.97 -11.20 -15.64
C THR A 58 5.08 -12.37 -15.24
N LYS A 59 4.96 -12.64 -13.95
CA LYS A 59 4.25 -13.80 -13.42
C LYS A 59 2.97 -13.44 -12.67
N ALA A 60 2.92 -12.26 -12.07
CA ALA A 60 1.83 -11.89 -11.18
C ALA A 60 0.61 -11.34 -11.93
N ASN A 61 -0.57 -11.75 -11.49
CA ASN A 61 -1.82 -11.07 -11.82
C ASN A 61 -2.07 -9.95 -10.81
N LEU A 62 -1.80 -8.70 -11.23
CA LEU A 62 -1.91 -7.54 -10.35
C LEU A 62 -3.34 -7.31 -9.83
N ALA A 63 -4.36 -7.56 -10.65
CA ALA A 63 -5.75 -7.38 -10.24
C ALA A 63 -6.13 -8.37 -9.13
N MET A 64 -5.77 -9.64 -9.31
CA MET A 64 -5.95 -10.67 -8.30
C MET A 64 -5.17 -10.36 -7.03
N ALA A 65 -3.90 -9.95 -7.16
CA ALA A 65 -3.08 -9.61 -6.00
C ALA A 65 -3.67 -8.45 -5.17
N ARG A 66 -4.23 -7.41 -5.82
CA ARG A 66 -4.92 -6.32 -5.11
C ARG A 66 -6.21 -6.81 -4.44
N HIS A 67 -6.97 -7.68 -5.11
CA HIS A 67 -8.18 -8.26 -4.57
C HIS A 67 -7.90 -9.10 -3.31
N GLU A 68 -6.95 -10.04 -3.40
CA GLU A 68 -6.55 -10.88 -2.28
C GLU A 68 -5.97 -10.05 -1.13
N LEU A 69 -5.14 -9.05 -1.42
CA LEU A 69 -4.57 -8.20 -0.38
C LEU A 69 -5.65 -7.41 0.38
N LYS A 70 -6.70 -6.96 -0.32
CA LYS A 70 -7.85 -6.27 0.28
C LYS A 70 -8.69 -7.21 1.15
N SER A 71 -8.89 -8.45 0.71
CA SER A 71 -9.60 -9.46 1.50
C SER A 71 -8.80 -9.82 2.75
N PHE A 72 -7.51 -10.10 2.60
CA PHE A 72 -6.61 -10.44 3.70
C PHE A 72 -6.51 -9.33 4.75
N GLU A 73 -6.44 -8.07 4.32
CA GLU A 73 -6.39 -6.93 5.24
C GLU A 73 -7.59 -6.85 6.18
N LYS A 74 -8.78 -7.27 5.73
CA LYS A 74 -9.99 -7.31 6.59
C LYS A 74 -9.97 -8.39 7.66
N GLU A 75 -9.17 -9.44 7.47
CA GLU A 75 -9.02 -10.54 8.42
C GLU A 75 -7.99 -10.23 9.51
N LEU A 76 -7.17 -9.19 9.30
CA LEU A 76 -6.13 -8.78 10.23
C LEU A 76 -6.72 -7.89 11.33
N ASP A 77 -6.95 -8.49 12.50
CA ASP A 77 -7.27 -7.75 13.72
C ASP A 77 -5.96 -7.40 14.47
N PHE A 78 -5.54 -6.14 14.36
CA PHE A 78 -4.39 -5.57 15.07
C PHE A 78 -4.81 -4.49 16.08
N SER A 79 -6.02 -4.62 16.62
CA SER A 79 -6.54 -3.80 17.72
C SER A 79 -5.68 -3.89 18.98
#